data_AF-A0ABD5PMS8-F1
#
_entry.id   AF-A0ABD5PMS8-F1
#
_cell.length_a   1.000
_cell.length_b   1.000
_cell.length_c   1.000
_cell.angle_alpha   90.00
_cell.angle_beta   90.00
_cell.angle_gamma   90.00
#
_symmetry.space_group_name_H-M   'P 1'
#
loop_
_entity.id
_entity.type
_entity.pdbx_description
1 polymer ?
#
loop_
_entity_poly.entity_id
_entity_poly.type
_entity_poly.pdbx_seq_one_letter_code
_entity_poly.pdbx_strand_id
1 'polypeptide(L)' 'MTPPADSDDSEPAVPIHCPDCETTSRVPLATVADAVERHNEQLHDGDEVARVDPDVADRIADLAAEDLGLLDGA' A
#
# COMPACT_ATOMS: atom_id res chain seq x y z
N MET A 1 4.10 28.58 18.36
CA MET A 1 4.51 27.16 18.52
C MET A 1 4.55 26.60 17.12
N THR A 2 5.74 26.50 16.53
CA THR A 2 5.95 25.86 15.22
C THR A 2 5.76 24.36 15.43
N PRO A 3 4.94 23.64 14.63
CA PRO A 3 4.89 22.19 14.72
C PRO A 3 6.30 21.63 14.45
N PRO A 4 6.70 20.54 15.11
CA PRO A 4 8.00 19.94 14.82
C PRO A 4 8.04 19.60 13.34
N ALA A 5 9.19 19.91 12.72
CA ALA A 5 9.51 19.49 11.38
C ALA A 5 9.16 18.00 11.24
N ASP A 6 8.48 17.70 10.13
CA ASP A 6 8.43 16.40 9.49
C ASP A 6 9.72 15.63 9.79
N SER A 7 9.66 14.74 10.78
CA SER A 7 10.81 14.00 11.26
C SER A 7 10.66 12.58 10.74
N ASP A 8 10.81 12.40 9.43
CA ASP A 8 11.15 11.12 8.81
C ASP A 8 11.69 11.36 7.39
N ASP A 9 13.01 11.52 7.24
CA ASP A 9 13.72 11.43 5.95
C ASP A 9 13.71 9.98 5.39
N SER A 10 12.91 9.08 5.99
CA SER A 10 12.75 7.70 5.56
C SER A 10 11.43 7.57 4.80
N GLU A 11 11.47 6.94 3.62
CA GLU A 11 10.26 6.69 2.84
C GLU A 11 9.22 5.89 3.64
N PRO A 12 7.92 6.23 3.53
CA PRO A 12 6.87 5.52 4.23
C PRO A 12 6.85 4.06 3.79
N ALA A 13 6.77 3.16 4.78
CA ALA A 13 6.70 1.73 4.53
C ALA A 13 5.24 1.27 4.33
N VAL A 14 4.97 0.62 3.21
CA VAL A 14 3.67 0.10 2.81
C VAL A 14 3.57 -1.38 3.19
N PRO A 15 2.52 -1.80 3.91
CA PRO A 15 2.30 -3.22 4.18
C PRO A 15 1.81 -3.95 2.93
N ILE A 16 2.36 -5.13 2.71
CA ILE A 16 1.95 -6.09 1.68
C ILE A 16 1.38 -7.34 2.34
N HIS A 17 0.33 -7.88 1.75
CA HIS A 17 -0.35 -9.10 2.18
C HIS A 17 -0.45 -10.08 1.01
N CYS A 18 0.05 -11.30 1.21
CA CYS A 18 -0.20 -12.43 0.32
C CYS A 18 -1.05 -13.48 1.07
N PRO A 19 -2.30 -13.75 0.65
CA PRO A 19 -3.18 -14.70 1.33
C PRO A 19 -2.68 -16.15 1.23
N ASP A 20 -2.05 -16.53 0.13
CA ASP A 20 -1.61 -17.90 -0.11
C ASP A 20 -0.34 -18.24 0.67
N CYS A 21 0.57 -17.27 0.81
CA CYS A 21 1.82 -17.41 1.55
C CYS A 21 1.71 -16.92 3.01
N GLU A 22 0.53 -16.42 3.42
CA GLU A 22 0.26 -15.76 4.70
C GLU A 22 1.31 -14.68 5.07
N THR A 23 1.89 -14.05 4.05
CA THR A 23 3.02 -13.13 4.23
C THR A 23 2.52 -11.71 4.48
N THR A 24 2.89 -11.14 5.62
CA THR A 24 2.64 -9.73 5.99
C THR A 24 3.95 -8.99 6.19
N SER A 25 4.47 -8.35 5.15
CA SER A 25 5.73 -7.60 5.19
C SER A 25 5.49 -6.11 4.97
N ARG A 26 6.46 -5.25 5.30
CA ARG A 26 6.41 -3.82 5.00
C ARG A 26 7.60 -3.44 4.11
N VAL A 27 7.32 -2.75 3.01
CA VAL A 27 8.33 -2.36 2.01
C VAL A 27 8.23 -0.86 1.72
N PRO A 28 9.32 -0.18 1.36
CA PRO A 28 9.27 1.24 1.03
C PRO A 28 8.29 1.54 -0.11
N LEU A 29 7.54 2.63 0.02
CA LEU A 29 6.52 3.06 -0.96
C LEU A 29 7.08 3.13 -2.38
N ALA A 30 8.29 3.64 -2.57
CA ALA A 30 8.89 3.75 -3.91
C ALA A 30 9.11 2.40 -4.61
N THR A 31 9.16 1.31 -3.85
CA THR A 31 9.48 -0.04 -4.36
C THR A 31 8.35 -1.06 -4.21
N VAL A 32 7.20 -0.65 -3.66
CA VAL A 32 6.11 -1.60 -3.33
C VAL A 32 5.56 -2.30 -4.56
N ALA A 33 5.40 -1.59 -5.67
CA ALA A 33 4.90 -2.15 -6.93
C ALA A 33 5.84 -3.25 -7.45
N ASP A 34 7.13 -2.93 -7.57
CA ASP A 34 8.16 -3.88 -8.00
C ASP A 34 8.27 -5.08 -7.06
N ALA A 35 8.12 -4.85 -5.74
CA ALA A 35 8.19 -5.92 -4.75
C ALA A 35 7.01 -6.91 -4.87
N VAL A 36 5.80 -6.40 -5.13
CA VAL A 36 4.59 -7.22 -5.33
C VAL A 36 4.67 -7.98 -6.65
N GLU A 37 5.00 -7.30 -7.76
CA GLU A 37 5.14 -7.93 -9.08
C GLU A 37 6.14 -9.08 -9.03
N ARG A 38 7.34 -8.81 -8.50
CA ARG A 38 8.40 -9.82 -8.35
C ARG A 38 8.00 -10.98 -7.43
N HIS A 39 7.14 -10.75 -6.43
CA HIS A 39 6.64 -11.82 -5.57
C HIS A 39 5.69 -12.74 -6.35
N ASN A 40 4.74 -12.14 -7.06
CA ASN A 40 3.75 -12.86 -7.87
C ASN A 40 4.41 -13.65 -8.99
N GLU A 41 5.37 -13.06 -9.71
CA GLU A 41 6.12 -13.75 -10.76
C GLU A 41 6.92 -14.95 -10.24
N GLN A 42 7.53 -14.85 -9.05
CA GLN A 42 8.41 -15.90 -8.52
C GLN A 42 7.66 -17.02 -7.78
N LEU A 43 6.52 -16.72 -7.15
CA LEU A 43 5.82 -17.65 -6.25
C LEU A 43 4.42 -18.04 -6.72
N HIS A 44 3.82 -17.26 -7.62
CA HIS A 44 2.44 -17.43 -8.09
C HIS A 44 2.34 -17.44 -9.61
N ASP A 45 3.42 -17.78 -10.32
CA ASP A 45 3.47 -17.86 -11.79
C ASP A 45 2.97 -16.58 -12.51
N GLY A 46 3.06 -15.42 -11.82
CA GLY A 46 2.58 -14.13 -12.31
C GLY A 46 1.12 -13.80 -11.97
N ASP A 47 0.40 -14.68 -11.28
CA ASP A 47 -0.96 -14.39 -10.81
C ASP A 47 -0.95 -13.31 -9.71
N GLU A 48 -1.94 -12.40 -9.74
CA GLU A 48 -2.07 -11.27 -8.82
C GLU A 48 -2.57 -11.70 -7.41
N VAL A 49 -1.76 -12.49 -6.72
CA VAL A 49 -2.09 -13.06 -5.41
C VAL A 49 -1.63 -12.13 -4.28
N ALA A 50 -0.36 -11.74 -4.26
CA ALA A 50 0.16 -10.76 -3.33
C ALA A 50 -0.26 -9.35 -3.77
N ARG A 51 -0.63 -8.52 -2.78
CA ARG A 51 -1.04 -7.13 -3.00
C ARG A 51 -0.69 -6.25 -1.81
N VAL A 52 -0.82 -4.93 -1.99
CA VAL A 52 -0.86 -4.00 -0.85
C VAL A 52 -1.98 -4.42 0.09
N ASP A 53 -1.73 -4.31 1.39
CA ASP A 53 -2.71 -4.65 2.42
C ASP A 53 -4.08 -4.02 2.10
N PRO A 54 -5.16 -4.81 2.06
CA PRO A 54 -6.47 -4.31 1.66
C PRO A 54 -6.99 -3.18 2.55
N ASP A 55 -6.77 -3.24 3.86
CA ASP A 55 -7.27 -2.21 4.77
C ASP A 55 -6.59 -0.86 4.48
N VAL A 56 -5.33 -0.89 4.04
CA VAL A 56 -4.60 0.30 3.61
C VAL A 56 -5.07 0.77 2.24
N ALA A 57 -5.26 -0.14 1.29
CA ALA A 57 -5.74 0.20 -0.05
C ALA A 57 -7.14 0.85 -0.02
N ASP A 58 -8.04 0.30 0.77
CA ASP A 58 -9.41 0.81 0.95
C ASP A 58 -9.39 2.23 1.52
N ARG A 59 -8.55 2.46 2.55
CA ARG A 59 -8.43 3.79 3.14
C ARG A 59 -7.84 4.82 2.17
N ILE A 60 -6.91 4.41 1.31
CA ILE A 60 -6.37 5.30 0.27
C ILE A 60 -7.46 5.63 -0.76
N ALA A 61 -8.28 4.65 -1.14
CA ALA A 61 -9.39 4.87 -2.05
C ALA A 61 -10.42 5.86 -1.47
N ASP A 62 -10.74 5.74 -0.18
CA ASP A 62 -11.62 6.68 0.52
C ASP A 62 -11.03 8.11 0.49
N LEU A 63 -9.77 8.27 0.89
CA LEU A 63 -9.10 9.58 0.88
C LEU A 63 -9.04 10.20 -0.52
N ALA A 64 -8.78 9.39 -1.55
CA ALA A 64 -8.81 9.85 -2.94
C ALA A 64 -10.22 10.23 -3.38
N ALA A 65 -11.25 9.50 -2.95
CA ALA A 65 -12.63 9.82 -3.25
C ALA A 65 -13.10 11.10 -2.55
N GLU A 66 -12.65 11.37 -1.32
CA GLU A 66 -12.85 12.67 -0.63
C GLU A 66 -12.21 13.82 -1.42
N ASP A 67 -10.94 13.67 -1.84
CA ASP A 67 -10.22 14.69 -2.60
C ASP A 67 -10.87 14.99 -3.96
N LEU A 68 -11.42 13.95 -4.61
CA LEU A 68 -12.15 14.06 -5.87
C LEU A 68 -13.60 14.55 -5.70
N GLY A 69 -14.08 14.75 -4.48
CA GLY A 69 -15.47 15.16 -4.19
C GLY A 69 -16.51 14.10 -4.54
N LEU A 70 -16.12 12.82 -4.57
CA LEU A 70 -17.01 11.69 -4.90
C LEU A 70 -17.86 11.24 -3.70
N LEU A 71 -17.55 11.70 -2.50
CA LEU A 71 -18.19 11.27 -1.25
C LEU A 71 -19.18 12.30 -0.65
N ASP A 72 -19.37 13.46 -1.28
CA ASP A 72 -20.22 14.56 -0.79
C ASP A 72 -21.76 14.32 -0.91
N GLY A 73 -22.22 13.08 -1.07
CA GLY A 73 -23.63 12.79 -1.37
C GLY A 73 -24.21 11.46 -0.90
N ALA A 74 -23.55 10.74 0.02
CA ALA A 74 -24.05 9.49 0.60
C ALA A 74 -24.96 9.71 1.82
#